data_AF-A0A1I8MKP6-F1
#
_entry.id   AF-A0A1I8MKP6-F1
#
_cell.length_a   1.000
_cell.length_b   1.000
_cell.length_c   1.000
_cell.angle_alpha   90.00
_cell.angle_beta   90.00
_cell.angle_gamma   90.00
#
_symmetry.space_group_name_H-M   'P 1'
#
loop_
_entity.id
_entity.type
_entity.pdbx_description
1 polymer ?
#
loop_
_entity_poly.entity_id
_entity_poly.type
_entity_poly.pdbx_seq_one_letter_code
_entity_poly.pdbx_strand_id
1 'polypeptide(L)'
;MEWYDLEVDGRQTVKFVDLQLPLLSPTAAASSSSNSPKSPSDDDQFVDKKLGGIIRHGEWAWLAKNSMLQIVSVRSGQTISTYEFCESRGYDSCCIKCVEELFPNNPEIMVLAVILENFHGPSGGGSFVVLYSIELSCVLCTYELSLHITCARFLNSSTCKRTLLQNFDGCLSVGSEEGVVVLLDLNMGKMCQIQSEAAESTFTPCHIVDYSIPLKDIHRNFRQCKQDGIRFGLQMEGECNGIFI
;
A
#
# COMPACT_ATOMS: atom_id res chain seq x y z
N MET A 1 14.30 35.35 20.11
CA MET A 1 15.39 34.38 19.89
C MET A 1 14.73 33.18 19.22
N GLU A 2 14.83 33.08 17.90
CA GLU A 2 14.28 31.95 17.15
C GLU A 2 15.35 30.87 17.10
N TRP A 3 15.03 29.69 17.64
CA TRP A 3 15.90 28.53 17.58
C TRP A 3 15.70 27.84 16.23
N TYR A 4 16.80 27.58 15.51
CA TYR A 4 16.80 26.76 14.30
C TYR A 4 17.53 25.46 14.59
N ASP A 5 16.89 24.33 14.33
CA ASP A 5 17.55 23.02 14.35
C ASP A 5 18.39 22.88 13.08
N LEU A 6 19.71 22.73 13.26
CA LEU A 6 20.70 22.47 12.22
C LEU A 6 21.12 21.00 12.34
N GLU A 7 20.96 20.22 11.26
CA GLU A 7 21.51 18.87 11.20
C GLU A 7 23.04 18.89 11.04
N VAL A 8 23.67 17.73 11.25
CA VAL A 8 25.13 17.52 11.31
C VAL A 8 25.86 17.95 10.02
N ASP A 9 25.14 18.10 8.90
CA ASP A 9 25.67 18.57 7.61
C ASP A 9 25.57 20.10 7.40
N GLY A 10 25.05 20.84 8.39
CA GLY A 10 24.93 22.29 8.36
C GLY A 10 23.79 22.83 7.50
N ARG A 11 22.85 21.98 7.05
CA ARG A 11 21.69 22.41 6.26
C ARG A 11 20.50 22.74 7.14
N GLN A 12 19.70 23.70 6.68
CA GLN A 12 18.48 24.13 7.34
C GLN A 12 17.37 23.09 7.08
N THR A 13 16.73 22.59 8.14
CA THR A 13 15.61 21.65 8.01
C THR A 13 14.41 22.34 7.35
N VAL A 14 13.89 21.77 6.26
CA VAL A 14 12.65 22.22 5.64
C VAL A 14 11.48 21.50 6.31
N LYS A 15 10.59 22.25 6.97
CA LYS A 15 9.34 21.70 7.48
C LYS A 15 8.37 21.51 6.31
N PHE A 16 7.89 20.29 6.12
CA PHE A 16 6.83 20.02 5.16
C PHE A 16 5.52 20.64 5.65
N VAL A 17 4.74 21.21 4.73
CA VAL A 17 3.39 21.69 5.03
C VAL A 17 2.58 20.52 5.58
N ASP A 18 1.86 20.74 6.67
CA ASP A 18 1.01 19.69 7.22
C ASP A 18 -0.11 19.32 6.25
N LEU A 19 -0.39 18.02 6.17
CA LEU A 19 -1.50 17.45 5.43
C LEU A 19 -2.80 18.08 5.95
N GLN A 20 -3.38 18.99 5.17
CA GLN A 20 -4.71 19.51 5.43
C GLN A 20 -5.71 18.41 5.06
N LEU A 21 -6.23 17.71 6.06
CA LEU A 21 -7.35 16.81 5.87
C LEU A 21 -8.56 17.64 5.44
N PRO A 22 -9.33 17.20 4.43
CA PRO A 22 -10.69 17.68 4.25
C PRO A 22 -11.44 17.46 5.57
N LEU A 23 -12.05 18.50 6.13
CA LEU A 23 -12.94 18.32 7.27
C LEU A 23 -14.05 17.36 6.85
N LEU A 24 -14.11 16.18 7.48
CA LEU A 24 -15.29 15.32 7.45
C LEU A 24 -16.48 16.16 7.94
N SER A 25 -17.42 16.42 7.05
CA SER A 25 -18.69 17.09 7.38
C SER A 25 -19.43 16.26 8.42
N PRO A 26 -19.82 16.83 9.58
CA PRO A 26 -20.64 16.12 10.56
C PRO A 26 -22.09 16.10 10.06
N THR A 27 -22.41 15.23 9.11
CA THR A 27 -23.80 14.97 8.68
C THR A 27 -24.17 13.52 8.89
N ALA A 28 -24.19 13.10 10.15
CA ALA A 28 -25.01 11.97 10.61
C ALA A 28 -25.41 12.04 12.10
N ALA A 29 -25.17 13.17 12.79
CA ALA A 29 -25.56 13.34 14.20
C ALA A 29 -26.75 14.31 14.33
N ALA A 30 -27.90 13.93 13.77
CA ALA A 30 -29.15 14.62 14.05
C ALA A 30 -30.34 13.65 13.97
N SER A 31 -30.50 12.81 14.98
CA SER A 31 -31.79 12.55 15.66
C SER A 31 -31.68 11.37 16.64
N SER A 32 -31.36 11.65 17.89
CA SER A 32 -32.12 11.15 19.05
C SER A 32 -31.43 11.59 20.33
N SER A 33 -32.12 12.47 21.05
CA SER A 33 -31.82 12.90 22.39
C SER A 33 -31.82 11.69 23.36
N SER A 34 -30.67 11.36 23.95
CA SER A 34 -30.62 10.79 25.29
C SER A 34 -29.27 11.09 25.94
N ASN A 35 -29.31 11.84 27.04
CA ASN A 35 -28.14 12.17 27.86
C ASN A 35 -27.62 10.90 28.55
N SER A 36 -26.49 10.39 28.08
CA SER A 36 -25.58 9.56 28.87
C SER A 36 -24.16 9.74 28.33
N PRO A 37 -23.12 9.82 29.18
CA PRO A 37 -21.74 9.85 28.69
C PRO A 37 -21.41 8.44 28.19
N LYS A 38 -21.49 8.24 26.87
CA LYS A 38 -20.91 7.07 26.22
C LYS A 38 -19.39 7.16 26.40
N SER A 39 -18.80 6.16 27.04
CA SER A 39 -17.38 5.87 26.92
C SER A 39 -16.99 5.83 25.44
N PRO A 40 -15.76 6.23 25.07
CA PRO A 40 -15.32 6.14 23.68
C PRO A 40 -15.43 4.67 23.27
N SER A 41 -16.36 4.38 22.37
CA SER A 41 -16.37 3.11 21.65
C SER A 41 -15.14 3.07 20.76
N ASP A 42 -14.52 1.91 20.62
CA ASP A 42 -13.33 1.66 19.79
C ASP A 42 -13.53 1.96 18.28
N ASP A 43 -14.69 2.49 17.89
CA ASP A 43 -15.13 2.73 16.51
C ASP A 43 -14.54 4.00 15.86
N ASP A 44 -13.76 4.82 16.60
CA ASP A 44 -13.10 6.03 16.09
C ASP A 44 -11.55 5.90 16.05
N GLN A 45 -11.00 4.71 15.79
CA GLN A 45 -9.55 4.52 15.64
C GLN A 45 -9.02 5.02 14.27
N PHE A 46 -9.33 6.25 13.89
CA PHE A 46 -8.46 6.97 12.95
C PHE A 46 -7.19 7.35 13.71
N VAL A 47 -6.14 6.55 13.51
CA VAL A 47 -4.84 6.79 14.09
C VAL A 47 -4.32 8.13 13.53
N ASP A 48 -4.31 9.19 14.35
CA ASP A 48 -3.72 10.50 14.03
C ASP A 48 -2.18 10.44 13.94
N LYS A 49 -1.64 9.31 13.48
CA LYS A 49 -0.23 9.04 13.30
C LYS A 49 0.15 9.41 11.87
N LYS A 50 0.98 10.44 11.76
CA LYS A 50 1.65 10.79 10.51
C LYS A 50 2.69 9.70 10.20
N LEU A 51 2.58 9.11 9.02
CA LEU A 51 3.55 8.17 8.49
C LEU A 51 4.34 8.83 7.36
N GLY A 52 5.51 8.30 7.07
CA GLY A 52 6.30 8.76 5.94
C GLY A 52 7.51 7.90 5.68
N GLY A 53 8.12 8.12 4.53
CA GLY A 53 9.31 7.42 4.09
C GLY A 53 9.96 8.11 2.90
N ILE A 54 11.14 7.61 2.53
CA ILE A 54 11.97 8.16 1.46
C ILE A 54 11.88 7.26 0.24
N ILE A 55 11.77 7.88 -0.93
CA ILE A 55 11.65 7.21 -2.23
C ILE A 55 12.53 7.93 -3.25
N ARG A 56 12.70 7.32 -4.44
CA ARG A 56 13.50 7.87 -5.54
C ARG A 56 14.92 8.22 -5.08
N HIS A 57 15.56 7.27 -4.39
CA HIS A 57 16.94 7.40 -3.89
C HIS A 57 17.21 8.64 -3.02
N GLY A 58 16.20 9.13 -2.29
CA GLY A 58 16.37 10.31 -1.41
C GLY A 58 15.91 11.64 -2.01
N GLU A 59 15.51 11.65 -3.28
CA GLU A 59 15.05 12.89 -3.90
C GLU A 59 13.67 13.31 -3.39
N TRP A 60 12.80 12.33 -3.16
CA TRP A 60 11.39 12.51 -2.80
C TRP A 60 11.05 11.78 -1.49
N ALA A 61 10.00 12.24 -0.83
CA ALA A 61 9.43 11.59 0.34
C ALA A 61 7.93 11.39 0.12
N TRP A 62 7.39 10.29 0.66
CA TRP A 62 5.96 10.15 0.85
C TRP A 62 5.59 10.45 2.29
N LEU A 63 4.44 11.09 2.46
CA LEU A 63 3.82 11.40 3.72
C LEU A 63 2.39 10.85 3.66
N ALA A 64 1.95 10.24 4.74
CA ALA A 64 0.59 9.74 4.83
C ALA A 64 -0.07 10.13 6.15
N LYS A 65 -1.37 10.39 6.07
CA LYS A 65 -2.25 10.59 7.21
C LYS A 65 -3.60 9.99 6.86
N ASN A 66 -4.05 9.00 7.62
CA ASN A 66 -5.26 8.22 7.29
C ASN A 66 -5.18 7.69 5.84
N SER A 67 -6.19 7.95 5.02
CA SER A 67 -6.25 7.57 3.60
C SER A 67 -5.61 8.58 2.64
N MET A 68 -4.98 9.65 3.13
CA MET A 68 -4.35 10.67 2.28
C MET A 68 -2.85 10.41 2.13
N LEU A 69 -2.41 10.29 0.87
CA LEU A 69 -1.02 10.19 0.45
C LEU A 69 -0.56 11.52 -0.15
N GLN A 70 0.61 11.99 0.23
CA GLN A 70 1.27 13.14 -0.38
C GLN A 70 2.72 12.80 -0.69
N ILE A 71 3.16 13.17 -1.89
CA ILE A 71 4.54 13.05 -2.35
C ILE A 71 5.15 14.44 -2.40
N VAL A 72 6.32 14.60 -1.80
CA VAL A 72 7.02 15.88 -1.70
C VAL A 72 8.46 15.75 -2.16
N SER A 73 9.00 16.80 -2.78
CA SER A 73 10.43 16.89 -3.03
C SER A 73 11.15 17.17 -1.71
N VAL A 74 12.13 16.33 -1.36
CA VAL A 74 12.93 16.53 -0.14
C VAL A 74 13.76 17.81 -0.24
N ARG A 75 14.29 18.10 -1.43
CA ARG A 75 15.15 19.28 -1.64
C ARG A 75 14.41 20.60 -1.49
N SER A 76 13.18 20.71 -1.99
CA SER A 76 12.45 21.98 -2.06
C SER A 76 11.25 22.06 -1.12
N GLY A 77 10.83 20.95 -0.52
CA GLY A 77 9.59 20.86 0.26
C GLY A 77 8.30 20.97 -0.56
N GLN A 78 8.41 21.09 -1.89
CA GLN A 78 7.23 21.25 -2.76
C GLN A 78 6.45 19.95 -2.89
N THR A 79 5.12 20.06 -2.88
CA THR A 79 4.23 18.94 -3.17
C THR A 79 4.33 18.58 -4.64
N ILE A 80 4.61 17.32 -4.92
CA ILE A 80 4.68 16.73 -6.26
C ILE A 80 3.33 16.13 -6.63
N SER A 81 2.71 15.39 -5.70
CA SER A 81 1.41 14.77 -5.91
C SER A 81 0.68 14.58 -4.58
N THR A 82 -0.65 14.55 -4.63
CA THR A 82 -1.53 14.19 -3.52
C THR A 82 -2.62 13.26 -4.05
N TYR A 83 -2.95 12.23 -3.28
CA TYR A 83 -4.04 11.31 -3.61
C TYR A 83 -4.78 10.90 -2.33
N GLU A 84 -6.10 10.83 -2.39
CA GLU A 84 -6.95 10.39 -1.30
C GLU A 84 -7.69 9.10 -1.69
N PHE A 85 -7.51 8.06 -0.87
CA PHE A 85 -8.22 6.79 -0.99
C PHE A 85 -9.57 6.90 -0.26
N CYS A 86 -10.59 7.40 -0.97
CA CYS A 86 -11.91 7.67 -0.39
C CYS A 86 -12.98 6.60 -0.73
N GLU A 87 -14.05 6.59 0.08
CA GLU A 87 -15.15 5.61 -0.02
C GLU A 87 -15.86 5.64 -1.37
N SER A 88 -16.00 6.82 -1.98
CA SER A 88 -16.62 6.98 -3.31
C SER A 88 -15.84 6.28 -4.43
N ARG A 89 -14.60 5.84 -4.14
CA ARG A 89 -13.76 5.04 -5.03
C ARG A 89 -13.65 3.57 -4.59
N GLY A 90 -14.47 3.14 -3.64
CA GLY A 90 -14.48 1.78 -3.08
C GLY A 90 -13.56 1.57 -1.87
N TYR A 91 -12.85 2.61 -1.42
CA TYR A 91 -11.98 2.53 -0.24
C TYR A 91 -12.73 2.96 1.02
N ASP A 92 -13.61 2.08 1.49
CA ASP A 92 -14.37 2.31 2.72
C ASP A 92 -13.44 2.26 3.94
N SER A 93 -13.55 3.25 4.83
CA SER A 93 -12.97 3.25 6.18
C SER A 93 -11.54 2.72 6.23
N CYS A 94 -10.67 3.22 5.34
CA CYS A 94 -9.31 2.72 5.19
C CYS A 94 -8.25 3.72 5.69
N CYS A 95 -7.08 3.21 6.04
CA CYS A 95 -5.92 4.04 6.31
C CYS A 95 -4.64 3.45 5.73
N ILE A 96 -3.72 4.31 5.29
CA ILE A 96 -2.41 3.91 4.79
C ILE A 96 -1.58 3.38 5.96
N LYS A 97 -1.02 2.18 5.78
CA LYS A 97 -0.10 1.54 6.74
C LYS A 97 1.35 1.64 6.33
N CYS A 98 1.64 1.42 5.06
CA CYS A 98 2.96 1.60 4.51
C CYS A 98 2.90 1.85 3.00
N VAL A 99 4.00 2.37 2.47
CA VAL A 99 4.17 2.64 1.05
C VAL A 99 5.55 2.15 0.64
N GLU A 100 5.60 1.38 -0.44
CA GLU A 100 6.82 0.80 -0.99
C GLU A 100 7.03 1.26 -2.43
N GLU A 101 8.26 1.67 -2.76
CA GLU A 101 8.65 2.02 -4.13
C GLU A 101 8.82 0.77 -4.99
N LEU A 102 8.13 0.73 -6.14
CA LEU A 102 8.25 -0.34 -7.10
C LEU A 102 9.19 0.07 -8.23
N PHE A 103 10.02 -0.88 -8.66
CA PHE A 103 10.99 -0.67 -9.75
C PHE A 103 11.86 0.59 -9.57
N PRO A 104 12.57 0.75 -8.43
CA PRO A 104 13.31 1.97 -8.12
C PRO A 104 14.37 2.37 -9.18
N ASN A 105 14.82 1.40 -9.99
CA ASN A 105 15.78 1.62 -11.06
C ASN A 105 15.12 2.01 -12.41
N ASN A 106 13.80 2.13 -12.49
CA ASN A 106 13.10 2.57 -13.69
C ASN A 106 12.99 4.10 -13.67
N PRO A 107 13.68 4.82 -14.57
CA PRO A 107 13.65 6.28 -14.59
C PRO A 107 12.39 6.87 -15.24
N GLU A 108 11.61 6.06 -15.96
CA GLU A 108 10.50 6.56 -16.80
C GLU A 108 9.17 6.67 -16.05
N ILE A 109 8.89 5.69 -15.17
CA ILE A 109 7.62 5.58 -14.47
C ILE A 109 7.88 5.23 -13.02
N MET A 110 7.32 6.02 -12.10
CA MET A 110 7.37 5.77 -10.67
C MET A 110 6.04 5.20 -10.18
N VAL A 111 6.09 3.96 -9.72
CA VAL A 111 4.92 3.26 -9.18
C VAL A 111 5.15 2.97 -7.70
N LEU A 112 4.13 3.21 -6.90
CA LEU A 112 4.11 2.90 -5.48
C LEU A 112 3.15 1.74 -5.22
N ALA A 113 3.55 0.81 -4.36
CA ALA A 113 2.61 -0.07 -3.68
C ALA A 113 2.19 0.60 -2.37
N VAL A 114 0.94 1.04 -2.30
CA VAL A 114 0.33 1.65 -1.10
C VAL A 114 -0.49 0.58 -0.40
N ILE A 115 -0.13 0.27 0.84
CA ILE A 115 -0.88 -0.66 1.67
C ILE A 115 -1.91 0.12 2.46
N LEU A 116 -3.18 -0.20 2.24
CA LEU A 116 -4.30 0.31 3.02
C LEU A 116 -4.81 -0.80 3.93
N GLU A 117 -4.98 -0.52 5.20
CA GLU A 117 -5.81 -1.36 6.06
C GLU A 117 -7.27 -0.99 5.87
N ASN A 118 -8.12 -2.00 5.72
CA ASN A 118 -9.58 -1.86 5.73
C ASN A 118 -10.13 -2.50 7.00
N PHE A 119 -10.78 -1.70 7.84
CA PHE A 119 -11.34 -2.15 9.12
C PHE A 119 -12.73 -2.77 9.01
N HIS A 120 -13.42 -2.56 7.88
CA HIS A 120 -14.81 -2.97 7.70
C HIS A 120 -14.94 -3.92 6.50
N GLY A 121 -14.91 -5.22 6.80
CA GLY A 121 -15.11 -6.29 5.82
C GLY A 121 -15.89 -7.48 6.39
N PRO A 122 -16.47 -8.36 5.54
CA PRO A 122 -17.33 -9.48 5.96
C PRO A 122 -16.70 -10.49 6.93
N SER A 123 -15.39 -10.39 7.16
CA SER A 123 -14.57 -11.29 7.99
C SER A 123 -13.71 -10.55 9.03
N GLY A 124 -14.03 -9.31 9.38
CA GLY A 124 -13.22 -8.50 10.31
C GLY A 124 -12.24 -7.54 9.62
N GLY A 125 -12.39 -7.33 8.31
CA GLY A 125 -11.53 -6.43 7.53
C GLY A 125 -10.49 -7.16 6.69
N GLY A 126 -9.41 -6.46 6.37
CA GLY A 126 -8.29 -6.98 5.58
C GLY A 126 -7.40 -5.83 5.11
N SER A 127 -6.78 -5.99 3.93
CA SER A 127 -5.95 -4.94 3.36
C SER A 127 -6.09 -4.84 1.85
N PHE A 128 -5.87 -3.63 1.35
CA PHE A 128 -5.69 -3.38 -0.06
C PHE A 128 -4.21 -3.12 -0.35
N VAL A 129 -3.69 -3.77 -1.39
CA VAL A 129 -2.42 -3.35 -2.02
C VAL A 129 -2.80 -2.56 -3.26
N VAL A 130 -2.61 -1.25 -3.22
CA VAL A 130 -2.91 -0.35 -4.33
C VAL A 130 -1.62 -0.05 -5.08
N LEU A 131 -1.63 -0.26 -6.40
CA LEU A 131 -0.56 0.19 -7.27
C LEU A 131 -0.89 1.58 -7.80
N TYR A 132 -0.13 2.59 -7.38
CA TYR A 132 -0.37 4.00 -7.70
C TYR A 132 0.77 4.55 -8.56
N SER A 133 0.44 5.18 -9.69
CA SER A 133 1.43 5.90 -10.51
C SER A 133 1.42 7.38 -10.15
N ILE A 134 2.60 7.92 -9.85
CA ILE A 134 2.74 9.35 -9.53
C ILE A 134 2.56 10.20 -10.79
N GLU A 135 3.19 9.82 -11.90
CA GLU A 135 3.15 10.57 -13.17
C GLU A 135 1.73 10.66 -13.73
N LEU A 136 0.97 9.57 -13.63
CA LEU A 136 -0.41 9.52 -14.09
C LEU A 136 -1.41 10.01 -13.03
N SER A 137 -0.95 10.18 -11.79
CA SER A 137 -1.78 10.54 -10.64
C SER A 137 -3.03 9.65 -10.49
N CYS A 138 -2.87 8.35 -10.76
CA CYS A 138 -3.97 7.40 -10.77
C CYS A 138 -3.61 6.05 -10.16
N VAL A 139 -4.65 5.33 -9.72
CA VAL A 139 -4.55 3.94 -9.29
C VAL A 139 -4.56 3.06 -10.52
N LEU A 140 -3.52 2.23 -10.66
CA LEU A 140 -3.37 1.25 -11.73
C LEU A 140 -4.18 -0.01 -11.45
N CYS A 141 -4.18 -0.48 -10.21
CA CYS A 141 -5.03 -1.58 -9.75
C CYS A 141 -5.05 -1.69 -8.23
N THR A 142 -6.00 -2.47 -7.71
CA THR A 142 -6.13 -2.78 -6.29
C THR A 142 -6.23 -4.28 -6.07
N TYR A 143 -5.36 -4.82 -5.21
CA TYR A 143 -5.42 -6.20 -4.76
C TYR A 143 -6.17 -6.24 -3.45
N GLU A 144 -7.17 -7.11 -3.35
CA GLU A 144 -7.88 -7.35 -2.10
C GLU A 144 -7.31 -8.58 -1.41
N LEU A 145 -6.93 -8.41 -0.15
CA LEU A 145 -6.37 -9.46 0.71
C LEU A 145 -7.19 -9.52 1.99
N SER A 146 -7.53 -10.72 2.42
CA SER A 146 -8.18 -10.97 3.72
C SER A 146 -7.18 -11.01 4.89
N LEU A 147 -5.99 -10.42 4.72
CA LEU A 147 -4.90 -10.37 5.69
C LEU A 147 -4.64 -8.92 6.08
N HIS A 148 -4.30 -8.69 7.35
CA HIS A 148 -3.95 -7.35 7.83
C HIS A 148 -2.48 -7.05 7.57
N ILE A 149 -2.17 -6.46 6.42
CA ILE A 149 -0.79 -6.22 5.98
C ILE A 149 -0.18 -5.02 6.73
N THR A 150 0.98 -5.25 7.35
CA THR A 150 1.69 -4.24 8.16
C THR A 150 2.95 -3.72 7.48
N CYS A 151 3.56 -4.51 6.59
CA CYS A 151 4.77 -4.13 5.88
C CYS A 151 4.81 -4.69 4.46
N ALA A 152 5.59 -4.05 3.60
CA ALA A 152 5.79 -4.47 2.22
C ALA A 152 7.23 -4.21 1.77
N ARG A 153 7.73 -5.05 0.86
CA ARG A 153 9.04 -4.89 0.24
C ARG A 153 9.03 -5.39 -1.20
N PHE A 154 9.50 -4.55 -2.12
CA PHE A 154 9.65 -4.93 -3.51
C PHE A 154 10.89 -5.80 -3.71
N LEU A 155 10.71 -6.95 -4.36
CA LEU A 155 11.80 -7.87 -4.68
C LEU A 155 12.35 -7.56 -6.07
N ASN A 156 13.65 -7.28 -6.12
CA ASN A 156 14.31 -7.00 -7.40
C ASN A 156 14.34 -8.26 -8.29
N SER A 157 14.34 -8.04 -9.61
CA SER A 157 14.32 -9.14 -10.59
C SER A 157 15.50 -10.09 -10.43
N SER A 158 16.65 -9.61 -9.97
CA SER A 158 17.83 -10.45 -9.68
C SER A 158 17.61 -11.44 -8.54
N THR A 159 16.83 -11.08 -7.51
CA THR A 159 16.48 -11.96 -6.39
C THR A 159 15.50 -13.04 -6.83
N CYS A 160 14.58 -12.70 -7.75
CA CYS A 160 13.61 -13.64 -8.27
C CYS A 160 14.22 -14.64 -9.27
N LYS A 161 15.34 -14.32 -9.92
CA LYS A 161 16.00 -15.20 -10.90
C LYS A 161 16.37 -16.55 -10.27
N ARG A 162 16.17 -17.63 -11.03
CA ARG A 162 16.47 -19.01 -10.61
C ARG A 162 15.65 -19.50 -9.41
N THR A 163 14.55 -18.80 -9.10
CA THR A 163 13.56 -19.24 -8.12
C THR A 163 12.21 -19.46 -8.82
N LEU A 164 11.20 -19.92 -8.09
CA LEU A 164 9.83 -20.03 -8.60
C LEU A 164 9.23 -18.68 -8.99
N LEU A 165 9.70 -17.60 -8.38
CA LEU A 165 9.27 -16.23 -8.61
C LEU A 165 9.77 -15.66 -9.94
N GLN A 166 10.65 -16.37 -10.67
CA GLN A 166 11.11 -15.91 -11.98
C GLN A 166 9.97 -15.77 -13.01
N ASN A 167 8.82 -16.41 -12.74
CA ASN A 167 7.63 -16.31 -13.58
C ASN A 167 6.75 -15.11 -13.20
N PHE A 168 7.03 -14.43 -12.08
CA PHE A 168 6.31 -13.23 -11.68
C PHE A 168 6.79 -12.04 -12.50
N ASP A 169 5.88 -11.12 -12.74
CA ASP A 169 6.14 -9.90 -13.49
C ASP A 169 6.06 -8.70 -12.54
N GLY A 170 7.14 -8.55 -11.78
CA GLY A 170 7.19 -7.78 -10.54
C GLY A 170 6.75 -8.64 -9.35
N CYS A 171 7.51 -8.59 -8.25
CA CYS A 171 7.17 -9.33 -7.04
C CYS A 171 7.20 -8.39 -5.82
N LEU A 172 6.11 -8.37 -5.08
CA LEU A 172 5.99 -7.66 -3.81
C LEU A 172 5.86 -8.67 -2.68
N SER A 173 6.76 -8.64 -1.72
CA SER A 173 6.60 -9.34 -0.46
C SER A 173 5.79 -8.47 0.48
N VAL A 174 4.76 -9.04 1.10
CA VAL A 174 3.95 -8.39 2.14
C VAL A 174 3.96 -9.24 3.40
N GLY A 175 4.08 -8.58 4.55
CA GLY A 175 4.00 -9.21 5.86
C GLY A 175 2.74 -8.78 6.59
N SER A 176 2.05 -9.73 7.19
CA SER A 176 0.79 -9.50 7.88
C SER A 176 0.95 -9.51 9.41
N GLU A 177 0.00 -8.92 10.12
CA GLU A 177 -0.03 -8.92 11.60
C GLU A 177 -0.14 -10.34 12.18
N GLU A 178 -0.74 -11.26 11.43
CA GLU A 178 -0.87 -12.67 11.79
C GLU A 178 0.44 -13.47 11.62
N GLY A 179 1.54 -12.81 11.23
CA GLY A 179 2.86 -13.43 11.04
C GLY A 179 3.01 -14.16 9.71
N VAL A 180 2.14 -13.88 8.74
CA VAL A 180 2.18 -14.50 7.42
C VAL A 180 2.97 -13.62 6.45
N VAL A 181 3.83 -14.24 5.64
CA VAL A 181 4.50 -13.55 4.53
C VAL A 181 3.91 -14.06 3.22
N VAL A 182 3.46 -13.14 2.37
CA VAL A 182 2.93 -13.46 1.04
C VAL A 182 3.77 -12.78 -0.03
N LEU A 183 4.11 -13.54 -1.07
CA LEU A 183 4.80 -13.07 -2.26
C LEU A 183 3.75 -12.87 -3.37
N LEU A 184 3.47 -11.61 -3.71
CA LEU A 184 2.47 -11.22 -4.69
C LEU A 184 3.09 -11.06 -6.08
N ASP A 185 2.45 -11.63 -7.10
CA ASP A 185 2.75 -11.33 -8.50
C ASP A 185 2.05 -10.04 -8.91
N LEU A 186 2.82 -9.03 -9.31
CA LEU A 186 2.28 -7.71 -9.68
C LEU A 186 1.68 -7.68 -11.09
N ASN A 187 2.06 -8.64 -11.95
CA ASN A 187 1.56 -8.78 -13.32
C ASN A 187 1.63 -7.46 -14.14
N MET A 188 2.74 -6.73 -14.03
CA MET A 188 2.88 -5.36 -14.54
C MET A 188 2.70 -5.24 -16.07
N GLY A 189 3.16 -6.21 -16.85
CA GLY A 189 3.07 -6.23 -18.30
C GLY A 189 1.64 -6.21 -18.82
N LYS A 190 0.68 -6.79 -18.07
CA LYS A 190 -0.76 -6.62 -18.37
C LYS A 190 -1.26 -5.22 -17.99
N MET A 191 -0.72 -4.60 -16.94
CA MET A 191 -1.18 -3.27 -16.50
C MET A 191 -0.80 -2.16 -17.48
N CYS A 192 0.38 -2.22 -18.10
CA CYS A 192 0.76 -1.30 -19.16
C CYS A 192 -0.14 -1.43 -20.41
N GLN A 193 -0.78 -2.57 -20.62
CA GLN A 193 -1.74 -2.78 -21.72
C GLN A 193 -3.14 -2.25 -21.37
N ILE A 194 -3.58 -2.40 -20.11
CA ILE A 194 -4.89 -1.93 -19.63
C ILE A 194 -4.99 -0.39 -19.68
N GLN A 195 -3.88 0.35 -19.55
CA GLN A 195 -3.86 1.82 -19.70
C GLN A 195 -4.35 2.35 -21.06
N SER A 196 -4.47 1.49 -22.09
CA SER A 196 -5.05 1.87 -23.38
C SER A 196 -6.58 1.96 -23.37
N GLU A 197 -7.24 1.40 -22.35
CA GLU A 197 -8.69 1.36 -22.24
C GLU A 197 -9.04 1.96 -20.87
N ALA A 198 -9.90 2.98 -20.84
CA ALA A 198 -10.26 3.70 -19.63
C ALA A 198 -10.93 2.77 -18.61
N ALA A 199 -10.13 2.05 -17.81
CA ALA A 199 -10.61 1.10 -16.83
C ALA A 199 -10.86 1.81 -15.50
N GLU A 200 -12.09 1.66 -15.01
CA GLU A 200 -12.47 1.97 -13.63
C GLU A 200 -11.57 1.19 -12.66
N SER A 201 -11.36 1.73 -11.44
CA SER A 201 -10.57 1.09 -10.40
C SER A 201 -11.02 -0.34 -10.17
N THR A 202 -10.27 -1.31 -10.70
CA THR A 202 -10.64 -2.72 -10.65
C THR A 202 -10.08 -3.33 -9.37
N PHE A 203 -10.96 -3.49 -8.39
CA PHE A 203 -10.69 -4.29 -7.19
C PHE A 203 -10.63 -5.75 -7.60
N THR A 204 -9.47 -6.37 -7.43
CA THR A 204 -9.25 -7.76 -7.85
C THR A 204 -8.86 -8.59 -6.63
N PRO A 205 -9.60 -9.66 -6.31
CA PRO A 205 -9.23 -10.55 -5.22
C PRO A 205 -7.89 -11.24 -5.53
N CYS A 206 -7.13 -11.50 -4.47
CA CYS A 206 -5.91 -12.27 -4.56
C CYS A 206 -6.15 -13.74 -4.17
N HIS A 207 -5.84 -14.65 -5.09
CA HIS A 207 -5.77 -16.08 -4.79
C HIS A 207 -4.41 -16.41 -4.17
N ILE A 208 -4.40 -16.66 -2.87
CA ILE A 208 -3.20 -17.00 -2.11
C ILE A 208 -3.07 -18.52 -2.03
N VAL A 209 -1.90 -19.02 -2.40
CA VAL A 209 -1.55 -20.45 -2.38
C VAL A 209 -0.40 -20.66 -1.41
N ASP A 210 -0.48 -21.72 -0.62
CA ASP A 210 0.60 -22.11 0.29
C ASP A 210 1.82 -22.66 -0.48
N TYR A 211 3.02 -22.23 -0.10
CA TYR A 211 4.29 -22.73 -0.62
C TYR A 211 4.53 -24.21 -0.30
N SER A 212 3.90 -24.76 0.74
CA SER A 212 4.05 -26.16 1.18
C SER A 212 3.53 -27.19 0.17
N ILE A 213 2.67 -26.79 -0.77
CA ILE A 213 2.08 -27.71 -1.75
C ILE A 213 3.09 -28.11 -2.84
N PRO A 214 2.88 -29.23 -3.55
CA PRO A 214 3.79 -29.65 -4.60
C PRO A 214 3.95 -28.58 -5.71
N LEU A 215 5.18 -28.39 -6.18
CA LEU A 215 5.52 -27.37 -7.18
C LEU A 215 4.63 -27.39 -8.45
N LYS A 216 4.25 -28.58 -8.91
CA LYS A 216 3.36 -28.75 -10.06
C LYS A 216 1.99 -28.08 -9.83
N ASP A 217 1.50 -28.11 -8.59
CA ASP A 217 0.22 -27.55 -8.19
C ASP A 217 0.32 -26.04 -8.02
N ILE A 218 1.44 -25.52 -7.50
CA ILE A 218 1.75 -24.07 -7.50
C ILE A 218 1.72 -23.53 -8.93
N HIS A 219 2.44 -24.17 -9.86
CA HIS A 219 2.46 -23.76 -11.27
C HIS A 219 1.08 -23.85 -11.94
N ARG A 220 0.26 -24.86 -11.58
CA ARG A 220 -1.11 -24.97 -12.10
C ARG A 220 -1.97 -23.80 -11.63
N ASN A 221 -1.95 -23.49 -10.33
CA ASN A 221 -2.70 -22.36 -9.77
C ASN A 221 -2.24 -21.03 -10.39
N PHE A 222 -0.93 -20.79 -10.49
CA PHE A 222 -0.39 -19.58 -11.09
C PHE A 222 -0.90 -19.37 -12.53
N ARG A 223 -0.86 -20.42 -13.36
CA ARG A 223 -1.37 -20.35 -14.74
C ARG A 223 -2.88 -20.12 -14.79
N GLN A 224 -3.63 -20.77 -13.91
CA GLN A 224 -5.07 -20.60 -13.80
C GLN A 224 -5.42 -19.15 -13.46
N CYS A 225 -4.80 -18.57 -12.43
CA CYS A 225 -5.00 -17.15 -12.07
C CYS A 225 -4.67 -16.20 -13.24
N LYS A 226 -3.56 -16.44 -13.96
CA LYS A 226 -3.22 -15.63 -15.14
C LYS A 226 -4.27 -15.72 -16.26
N GLN A 227 -4.92 -16.87 -16.44
CA GLN A 227 -6.00 -17.08 -17.41
C GLN A 227 -7.29 -16.41 -16.96
N ASP A 228 -7.64 -16.54 -15.69
CA ASP A 228 -8.88 -16.01 -15.11
C ASP A 228 -8.81 -14.50 -14.80
N GLY A 229 -7.63 -13.88 -14.93
CA GLY A 229 -7.42 -12.47 -14.62
C GLY A 229 -7.35 -12.17 -13.11
N ILE A 230 -7.23 -13.20 -12.28
CA ILE A 230 -7.16 -13.10 -10.82
C ILE A 230 -5.71 -12.86 -10.40
N ARG A 231 -5.51 -12.13 -9.30
CA ARG A 231 -4.17 -11.89 -8.74
C ARG A 231 -3.67 -13.12 -8.01
N PHE A 232 -2.36 -13.38 -8.10
CA PHE A 232 -1.76 -14.56 -7.49
C PHE A 232 -0.81 -14.16 -6.36
N GLY A 233 -0.94 -14.84 -5.21
CA GLY A 233 -0.05 -14.73 -4.07
C GLY A 233 0.48 -16.09 -3.65
N LEU A 234 1.72 -16.14 -3.20
CA LEU A 234 2.35 -17.35 -2.65
C LEU A 234 2.68 -17.10 -1.17
N GLN A 235 1.96 -17.76 -0.29
CA GLN A 235 2.16 -17.69 1.15
C GLN A 235 3.36 -18.56 1.54
N MET A 236 4.32 -17.95 2.23
CA MET A 236 5.46 -18.63 2.84
C MET A 236 5.10 -18.94 4.30
N GLU A 237 5.29 -20.18 4.75
CA GLU A 237 5.25 -20.47 6.18
C GLU A 237 6.44 -19.79 6.86
N GLY A 238 6.12 -18.82 7.72
CA GLY A 238 7.08 -18.25 8.65
C GLY A 238 7.31 -19.22 9.81
N GLU A 239 8.12 -20.25 9.62
CA GLU A 239 8.89 -20.72 10.78
C GLU A 239 9.88 -19.60 11.12
N CYS A 240 9.43 -18.65 11.94
CA CYS A 240 10.28 -17.62 12.54
C CYS A 240 11.26 -18.27 13.54
N ASN A 241 12.16 -19.10 13.04
CA ASN A 241 13.37 -19.50 13.74
C ASN A 241 14.35 -18.33 13.66
N GLY A 242 14.06 -17.29 14.45
CA GLY A 242 14.91 -16.19 14.87
C GLY A 242 16.22 -15.92 14.10
N ILE A 243 16.13 -15.55 12.82
CA ILE A 243 17.24 -14.90 12.12
C ILE A 243 16.71 -13.61 11.51
N PHE A 244 16.79 -12.54 12.29
CA PHE A 244 16.82 -11.19 11.76
C PHE A 244 18.13 -11.03 10.99
N ILE A 245 18.05 -10.59 9.72
CA ILE A 245 19.20 -10.12 8.94
C ILE A 245 19.24 -8.60 9.05
#